data_AF-A0A0C6F4F6-F1
#
_entry.id   AF-A0A0C6F4F6-F1
#
_cell.length_a   1.000
_cell.length_b   1.000
_cell.length_c   1.000
_cell.angle_alpha   90.00
_cell.angle_beta   90.00
_cell.angle_gamma   90.00
#
_symmetry.space_group_name_H-M   'P 1'
#
loop_
_entity.id
_entity.type
_entity.pdbx_description
1 polymer ?
#
loop_
_entity_poly.entity_id
_entity_poly.type
_entity_poly.pdbx_seq_one_letter_code
_entity_poly.pdbx_strand_id
1 'polypeptide(L)'
;MRPGYSYSEPPPGAVTCLTCRRMALAITRAEAGRRAAEANACRRPGDPRPPVDVVYWACCVRPRFRRARLGDCPDGSTYGSVVCEVVEEG
;
A
#
# COMPACT_ATOMS: atom_id res chain seq x y z
N MET A 1 -12.12 31.56 -6.44
CA MET A 1 -11.92 30.64 -5.31
C MET A 1 -11.06 29.48 -5.80
N ARG A 2 -9.83 29.33 -5.29
CA ARG A 2 -9.05 28.12 -5.54
C ARG A 2 -9.70 26.98 -4.74
N PRO A 3 -9.98 25.81 -5.33
CA PRO A 3 -10.45 24.67 -4.54
C PRO A 3 -9.33 24.35 -3.55
N GLY A 4 -9.61 24.57 -2.26
CA GLY A 4 -8.69 24.15 -1.21
C GLY A 4 -8.67 22.64 -1.24
N TYR A 5 -7.57 22.05 -1.70
CA TYR A 5 -7.31 20.63 -1.46
C TYR A 5 -7.32 20.44 0.05
N SER A 6 -8.38 19.82 0.60
CA SER A 6 -8.33 19.39 2.00
C SER A 6 -7.32 18.26 2.06
N TYR A 7 -6.10 18.57 2.45
CA TYR A 7 -5.17 17.54 2.87
C TYR A 7 -5.83 16.85 4.07
N SER A 8 -6.32 15.64 3.86
CA SER A 8 -6.79 14.80 4.96
C SER A 8 -5.58 14.25 5.69
N GLU A 9 -5.68 14.15 7.03
CA GLU A 9 -4.68 13.41 7.78
C GLU A 9 -4.60 11.97 7.24
N PRO A 10 -3.39 11.45 7.03
CA PRO A 10 -3.23 10.06 6.61
C PRO A 10 -3.86 9.11 7.64
N PRO A 11 -4.53 8.04 7.20
CA PRO A 11 -5.08 7.06 8.13
C PRO A 11 -3.95 6.39 8.94
N PRO A 12 -4.27 5.88 10.14
CA PRO A 12 -3.31 5.14 10.95
C PRO A 12 -2.64 4.00 10.16
N GLY A 13 -1.33 3.87 10.28
CA GLY A 13 -0.54 2.88 9.53
C GLY A 13 -0.25 3.25 8.08
N ALA A 14 -0.65 4.44 7.61
CA ALA A 14 -0.23 4.94 6.31
C ALA A 14 1.28 5.21 6.26
N VAL A 15 1.90 4.79 5.16
CA VAL A 15 3.31 5.00 4.87
C VAL A 15 3.48 5.64 3.51
N THR A 16 4.53 6.45 3.38
CA THR A 16 4.94 7.04 2.12
C THR A 16 6.20 6.33 1.64
N CYS A 17 6.15 5.79 0.43
CA CYS A 17 7.33 5.25 -0.23
C CYS A 17 8.22 6.41 -0.68
N LEU A 18 9.43 6.49 -0.15
CA LEU A 18 10.42 7.51 -0.52
C LEU A 18 10.94 7.32 -1.95
N THR A 19 10.83 6.12 -2.51
CA THR A 19 11.29 5.79 -3.86
C THR A 19 10.34 6.36 -4.94
N CYS A 20 9.02 6.15 -4.80
CA CYS A 20 8.04 6.56 -5.81
C CYS A 20 7.07 7.64 -5.34
N ARG A 21 7.20 8.10 -4.08
CA ARG A 21 6.36 9.12 -3.44
C ARG A 21 4.88 8.77 -3.30
N ARG A 22 4.48 7.54 -3.64
CA ARG A 22 3.13 7.04 -3.40
C ARG A 22 2.92 6.71 -1.94
N MET A 23 1.69 6.92 -1.50
CA MET A 23 1.24 6.55 -0.16
C MET A 23 0.48 5.22 -0.21
N ALA A 24 0.61 4.43 0.84
CA ALA A 24 0.00 3.12 0.97
C ALA A 24 -0.29 2.82 2.44
N LEU A 25 -1.09 1.79 2.71
CA LEU A 25 -1.28 1.24 4.05
C LEU A 25 -0.27 0.13 4.31
N ALA A 26 0.52 0.28 5.36
CA ALA A 26 1.45 -0.77 5.79
C ALA A 26 0.67 -1.98 6.29
N ILE A 27 1.00 -3.16 5.75
CA ILE A 27 0.53 -4.46 6.24
C ILE A 27 1.72 -5.37 6.55
N THR A 28 1.51 -6.30 7.46
CA THR A 28 2.51 -7.32 7.78
C THR A 28 2.57 -8.38 6.68
N ARG A 29 3.66 -9.15 6.64
CA ARG A 29 3.78 -10.28 5.71
C ARG A 29 2.72 -11.36 5.97
N ALA A 30 2.35 -11.58 7.23
CA ALA A 30 1.28 -12.49 7.62
C ALA A 30 -0.08 -12.03 7.06
N GLU A 31 -0.38 -10.73 7.18
CA GLU A 31 -1.60 -10.14 6.62
C GLU A 31 -1.64 -10.25 5.09
N ALA A 32 -0.52 -9.98 4.42
CA ALA A 32 -0.41 -10.16 2.98
C ALA A 32 -0.63 -11.62 2.55
N GLY A 33 -0.08 -12.57 3.31
CA GLY A 33 -0.30 -14.01 3.11
C GLY A 33 -1.77 -14.40 3.24
N ARG A 34 -2.45 -13.91 4.28
CA ARG A 34 -3.90 -14.12 4.47
C ARG A 34 -4.70 -13.61 3.27
N ARG A 35 -4.45 -12.36 2.85
CA ARG A 35 -5.16 -11.76 1.70
C ARG A 35 -4.87 -12.47 0.38
N ALA A 36 -3.64 -12.92 0.17
CA ALA A 36 -3.28 -13.70 -1.02
C ALA A 36 -4.03 -15.05 -1.04
N ALA A 37 -4.12 -15.73 0.11
CA ALA A 37 -4.88 -16.98 0.23
C ALA A 37 -6.37 -16.76 -0.04
N GLU A 38 -6.98 -15.72 0.55
CA GLU A 38 -8.38 -15.35 0.33
C GLU A 38 -8.65 -15.01 -1.15
N ALA A 39 -7.79 -14.20 -1.76
CA ALA A 39 -7.90 -13.85 -3.18
C ALA A 39 -7.80 -15.09 -4.09
N ASN A 40 -6.91 -16.02 -3.75
CA ASN A 40 -6.73 -17.26 -4.51
C ASN A 40 -7.89 -18.24 -4.31
N ALA A 41 -8.50 -18.29 -3.12
CA ALA A 41 -9.67 -19.12 -2.85
C ALA A 41 -10.90 -18.69 -3.68
N CYS A 42 -11.01 -17.40 -3.99
CA CYS A 42 -12.09 -16.84 -4.82
C CYS A 42 -11.86 -17.01 -6.33
N ARG A 43 -10.77 -17.66 -6.77
CA ARG A 43 -10.47 -17.82 -8.19
C ARG A 43 -11.41 -18.82 -8.85
N ARG A 44 -11.85 -18.48 -10.05
CA ARG A 44 -12.65 -19.39 -10.87
C ARG A 44 -11.78 -20.52 -11.42
N PRO A 45 -12.30 -21.75 -11.52
CA PRO A 45 -11.63 -22.82 -12.25
C PRO A 45 -11.28 -22.37 -13.68
N GLY A 46 -10.03 -22.58 -14.10
CA GLY A 46 -9.55 -22.17 -15.43
C GLY A 46 -9.16 -20.70 -15.58
N ASP A 47 -9.13 -19.90 -14.51
CA ASP A 47 -8.63 -18.52 -14.59
C ASP A 47 -7.15 -18.51 -15.05
N PRO A 48 -6.83 -17.91 -16.22
CA PRO A 48 -5.51 -17.98 -16.83
C PRO A 48 -4.47 -17.10 -16.12
N ARG A 49 -4.90 -16.19 -15.23
CA ARG A 49 -3.97 -15.31 -14.51
C ARG A 49 -3.14 -16.13 -13.52
N PRO A 50 -1.88 -15.78 -13.22
CA PRO A 50 -1.16 -16.44 -12.14
C PRO A 50 -1.86 -16.23 -10.78
N PRO A 51 -1.71 -17.15 -9.81
CA PRO A 51 -2.13 -16.93 -8.44
C PRO A 51 -1.50 -15.66 -7.85
N VAL A 52 -2.23 -14.99 -6.96
CA VAL A 52 -1.71 -13.85 -6.20
C VAL A 52 -0.72 -14.37 -5.16
N ASP A 53 0.45 -13.76 -5.08
CA ASP A 53 1.42 -14.02 -4.03
C ASP A 53 1.64 -12.78 -3.15
N VAL A 54 2.54 -12.88 -2.19
CA VAL A 54 2.89 -11.76 -1.31
C VAL A 54 3.61 -10.63 -2.06
N VAL A 55 4.28 -10.92 -3.18
CA VAL A 55 5.03 -9.94 -3.99
C VAL A 55 4.08 -8.94 -4.66
N TYR A 56 2.83 -9.33 -4.90
CA TYR A 56 1.78 -8.44 -5.38
C TYR A 56 1.59 -7.19 -4.49
N TRP A 57 1.93 -7.29 -3.20
CA TRP A 57 1.82 -6.21 -2.22
C TRP A 57 3.13 -5.40 -2.07
N ALA A 58 4.08 -5.50 -2.99
CA ALA A 58 5.27 -4.66 -2.99
C ALA A 58 4.98 -3.29 -3.63
N CYS A 59 5.40 -2.19 -2.99
CA CYS A 59 5.21 -0.85 -3.56
C CYS A 59 6.09 -0.61 -4.81
N CYS A 60 7.37 -0.98 -4.72
CA CYS A 60 8.40 -0.80 -5.73
C CYS A 60 9.43 -1.93 -5.59
N VAL A 61 10.38 -2.05 -6.53
CA VAL A 61 11.45 -3.06 -6.47
C VAL A 61 12.32 -2.93 -5.21
N ARG A 62 12.56 -1.69 -4.74
CA ARG A 62 13.31 -1.37 -3.52
C ARG A 62 12.63 -0.23 -2.76
N PRO A 63 11.54 -0.51 -2.03
CA PRO A 63 10.82 0.53 -1.34
C PRO A 63 11.54 0.93 -0.06
N ARG A 64 11.61 2.22 0.20
CA ARG A 64 11.99 2.78 1.50
C ARG A 64 10.79 3.50 2.07
N PHE A 65 10.31 3.09 3.23
CA PHE A 65 9.07 3.61 3.79
C PHE A 65 9.34 4.48 5.01
N ARG A 66 8.59 5.58 5.09
CA ARG A 66 8.41 6.35 6.33
C ARG A 66 6.93 6.46 6.66
N ARG A 67 6.59 6.84 7.89
CA ARG A 67 5.21 7.21 8.23
C ARG A 67 4.72 8.35 7.33
N ALA A 68 3.49 8.23 6.84
CA ALA A 68 2.84 9.29 6.08
C ALA A 68 2.58 10.50 6.98
N ARG A 69 2.63 11.69 6.40
CA ARG A 69 2.38 12.98 7.06
C ARG A 69 1.38 13.78 6.25
N LEU A 70 0.76 14.77 6.88
CA LEU A 70 -0.13 15.71 6.20
C LEU A 70 0.61 16.35 5.01
N GLY A 71 -0.01 16.38 3.84
CA GLY A 71 0.60 16.88 2.61
C GLY A 71 1.31 15.83 1.74
N ASP A 72 1.46 14.58 2.22
CA ASP A 72 2.01 13.49 1.38
C ASP A 72 1.00 12.98 0.34
N CYS A 73 -0.28 13.32 0.50
CA CYS A 73 -1.35 12.98 -0.43
C CYS A 73 -1.80 14.23 -1.20
N PRO A 74 -1.38 14.43 -2.46
CA PRO A 74 -1.81 15.59 -3.23
C PRO A 74 -3.26 15.48 -3.75
N ASP A 75 -3.86 14.29 -3.77
CA ASP A 75 -5.06 14.02 -4.58
C ASP A 75 -6.16 13.18 -3.90
N GLY A 76 -6.04 12.84 -2.61
CA GLY A 76 -7.05 12.02 -1.92
C GLY A 76 -7.15 10.58 -2.46
N SER A 77 -6.05 10.07 -3.03
CA SER A 77 -5.99 8.77 -3.70
C SER A 77 -6.34 7.59 -2.79
N THR A 78 -6.94 6.56 -3.41
CA THR A 78 -7.24 5.28 -2.75
C THR A 78 -5.95 4.57 -2.34
N TYR A 79 -5.83 4.26 -1.05
CA TYR A 79 -4.65 3.59 -0.49
C TYR A 79 -4.58 2.12 -0.94
N GLY A 80 -3.56 1.77 -1.71
CA GLY A 80 -3.14 0.38 -1.85
C GLY A 80 -2.50 -0.13 -0.56
N SER A 81 -2.56 -1.44 -0.27
CA SER A 81 -1.79 -2.00 0.85
C SER A 81 -0.41 -2.45 0.39
N VAL A 82 0.59 -2.34 1.27
CA VAL A 82 1.96 -2.74 0.97
C VAL A 82 2.59 -3.50 2.13
N VAL A 83 3.34 -4.55 1.82
CA VAL A 83 4.14 -5.25 2.84
C VAL A 83 5.24 -4.30 3.31
N CYS A 84 5.18 -3.95 4.59
CA CYS A 84 6.13 -3.05 5.22
C CYS A 84 6.53 -3.67 6.56
N GLU A 85 7.71 -4.31 6.59
CA GLU A 85 8.26 -4.91 7.80
C GLU A 85 9.25 -3.96 8.50
N VAL A 86 9.73 -2.93 7.79
CA VAL A 86 10.68 -1.93 8.29
C VAL A 86 10.20 -0.53 7.89
N VAL A 87 9.92 0.30 8.90
CA VAL A 87 9.71 1.74 8.71
C VAL A 87 11.01 2.42 9.12
N GLU A 88 11.66 3.13 8.20
CA GLU A 88 12.82 3.96 8.56
C GLU A 88 12.29 5.26 9.17
N GLU A 89 12.44 5.39 10.50
CA GLU A 89 12.31 6.69 11.16
C GLU A 89 13.57 7.49 10.84
N GLY A 90 13.48 8.30 9.78
CA GLY A 90 14.46 9.34 9.49
C GLY A 90 14.29 10.56 10.39
#